data_AF-A0A2S6SGD9-F1
#
_entry.id   AF-A0A2S6SGD9-F1
#
_cell.length_a   1.000
_cell.length_b   1.000
_cell.length_c   1.000
_cell.angle_alpha   90.00
_cell.angle_beta   90.00
_cell.angle_gamma   90.00
#
_symmetry.space_group_name_H-M   'P 1'
#
loop_
_entity.id
_entity.type
_entity.pdbx_description
1 polymer ?
#
loop_
_entity_poly.entity_id
_entity_poly.type
_entity_poly.pdbx_seq_one_letter_code
_entity_poly.pdbx_strand_id
1 'polypeptide(L)'
;MSFEIYSGNINNWNNHIVDLPNHSFYQIFEWGDYSKSQGWEILRLIQFKEKKIISMSQILYKKQFGVYIFWLPGGPSGSLENWFDEVRSLINDRFGSLFYFRVNSSSLYNNSVKKKLIFLGWRKPLLPFTKELRMELALNDKLEDIKSRFTSNWRHNLNRSKKYDLKVSKVINPNVDEMMKIYKEMENL
;
A
#
# COMPACT_ATOMS: atom_id res chain seq x y z
N MET A 1 -5.68 -10.45 22.10
CA MET A 1 -5.87 -9.20 21.34
C MET A 1 -6.85 -9.53 20.24
N SER A 2 -7.78 -8.64 19.91
CA SER A 2 -8.79 -8.92 18.90
C SER A 2 -8.85 -7.77 17.91
N PHE A 3 -8.99 -8.11 16.63
CA PHE A 3 -9.35 -7.13 15.62
C PHE A 3 -10.80 -6.70 15.80
N GLU A 4 -11.04 -5.42 15.57
CA GLU A 4 -12.37 -4.83 15.45
C GLU A 4 -12.61 -4.43 14.00
N ILE A 5 -13.84 -4.64 13.52
CA ILE A 5 -14.25 -4.16 12.21
C ILE A 5 -14.53 -2.67 12.34
N TYR A 6 -13.83 -1.87 11.56
CA TYR A 6 -13.99 -0.43 11.59
C TYR A 6 -15.26 0.00 10.85
N SER A 7 -16.09 0.78 11.54
CA SER A 7 -17.32 1.40 11.01
C SER A 7 -17.30 2.94 11.10
N GLY A 8 -16.16 3.55 11.42
CA GLY A 8 -16.03 5.01 11.54
C GLY A 8 -15.88 5.73 10.19
N ASN A 9 -15.59 7.04 10.25
CA ASN A 9 -15.51 7.91 9.08
C ASN A 9 -14.10 8.02 8.47
N ILE A 10 -14.02 8.64 7.30
CA ILE A 10 -12.80 8.85 6.53
C ILE A 10 -11.69 9.57 7.30
N ASN A 11 -12.02 10.68 7.98
CA ASN A 11 -11.06 11.52 8.68
C ASN A 11 -10.38 10.74 9.80
N ASN A 12 -11.16 10.00 10.58
CA ASN A 12 -10.64 9.18 11.67
C ASN A 12 -9.73 8.06 11.14
N TRP A 13 -10.12 7.40 10.04
CA TRP A 13 -9.28 6.36 9.43
C TRP A 13 -7.94 6.91 8.94
N ASN A 14 -7.98 7.96 8.11
CA ASN A 14 -6.79 8.52 7.48
C ASN A 14 -5.85 9.15 8.51
N ASN A 15 -6.38 9.84 9.53
CA ASN A 15 -5.55 10.42 10.59
C ASN A 15 -4.80 9.34 11.39
N HIS A 16 -5.43 8.20 11.67
CA HIS A 16 -4.76 7.13 12.40
C HIS A 16 -3.75 6.36 11.55
N ILE A 17 -4.05 6.13 10.27
CA ILE A 17 -3.21 5.25 9.46
C ILE A 17 -1.87 5.88 9.10
N VAL A 18 -1.82 7.20 8.91
CA VAL A 18 -0.57 7.91 8.59
C VAL A 18 0.43 7.89 9.74
N ASP A 19 -0.05 7.78 10.98
CA ASP A 19 0.78 7.67 12.18
C ASP A 19 1.36 6.26 12.38
N LEU A 20 0.87 5.27 11.64
CA LEU A 20 1.37 3.90 11.72
C LEU A 20 2.60 3.69 10.83
N PRO A 21 3.58 2.89 11.30
CA PRO A 21 4.71 2.51 10.47
C PRO A 21 4.25 1.66 9.27
N ASN A 22 5.01 1.73 8.17
CA ASN A 22 4.73 1.01 6.93
C ASN A 22 3.34 1.31 6.34
N HIS A 23 2.77 2.49 6.63
CA HIS A 23 1.55 2.91 5.99
C HIS A 23 1.74 3.04 4.48
N SER A 24 0.65 2.90 3.74
CA SER A 24 0.64 2.92 2.29
C SER A 24 -0.57 3.68 1.80
N PHE A 25 -0.43 4.37 0.67
CA PHE A 25 -1.58 5.00 0.02
C PHE A 25 -2.64 3.98 -0.40
N TYR A 26 -2.31 2.70 -0.54
CA TYR A 26 -3.32 1.66 -0.80
C TYR A 26 -4.22 1.37 0.42
N GLN A 27 -3.86 1.89 1.59
CA GLN A 27 -4.58 1.66 2.83
C GLN A 27 -5.40 2.87 3.29
N ILE A 28 -5.37 4.02 2.60
CA ILE A 28 -6.26 5.16 2.90
C ILE A 28 -7.71 4.86 2.48
N PHE A 29 -8.66 5.57 3.08
CA PHE A 29 -10.09 5.30 2.91
C PHE A 29 -10.55 5.44 1.45
N GLU A 30 -10.09 6.47 0.75
CA GLU A 30 -10.42 6.82 -0.63
C GLU A 30 -9.99 5.73 -1.61
N TRP A 31 -8.86 5.06 -1.34
CA TRP A 31 -8.44 3.90 -2.13
C TRP A 31 -9.47 2.77 -2.04
N GLY A 32 -10.09 2.61 -0.87
CA GLY A 32 -11.17 1.65 -0.67
C GLY A 32 -12.42 2.02 -1.46
N ASP A 33 -12.80 3.30 -1.49
CA ASP A 33 -13.96 3.75 -2.27
C ASP A 33 -13.72 3.67 -3.77
N TYR A 34 -12.52 4.02 -4.24
CA TYR A 34 -12.10 3.74 -5.61
C TYR A 34 -12.18 2.23 -5.91
N SER A 35 -11.68 1.38 -5.02
CA SER A 35 -11.73 -0.08 -5.21
C SER A 35 -13.16 -0.62 -5.24
N LYS A 36 -14.11 -0.05 -4.48
CA LYS A 36 -15.54 -0.38 -4.58
C LYS A 36 -16.10 -0.11 -5.96
N SER A 37 -15.72 1.02 -6.57
CA SER A 37 -16.12 1.33 -7.95
C SER A 37 -15.61 0.30 -8.98
N GLN A 38 -14.57 -0.47 -8.62
CA GLN A 38 -14.00 -1.56 -9.41
C GLN A 38 -14.56 -2.95 -9.04
N GLY A 39 -15.65 -3.01 -8.25
CA GLY A 39 -16.33 -4.24 -7.87
C GLY A 39 -15.72 -4.99 -6.67
N TRP A 40 -14.89 -4.33 -5.86
CA TRP A 40 -14.42 -4.89 -4.59
C TRP A 40 -15.35 -4.51 -3.43
N GLU A 41 -15.51 -5.41 -2.48
CA GLU A 41 -15.97 -5.08 -1.14
C GLU A 41 -14.78 -4.76 -0.23
N ILE A 42 -15.02 -4.00 0.84
CA ILE A 42 -13.96 -3.49 1.71
C ILE A 42 -14.17 -3.97 3.13
N LEU A 43 -13.18 -4.67 3.67
CA LEU A 43 -13.08 -5.03 5.08
C LEU A 43 -12.00 -4.20 5.74
N ARG A 44 -12.40 -3.32 6.66
CA ARG A 44 -11.49 -2.49 7.46
C ARG A 44 -11.33 -3.08 8.84
N LEU A 45 -10.10 -3.34 9.25
CA LEU A 45 -9.75 -3.92 10.54
C LEU A 45 -8.85 -2.97 11.33
N ILE A 46 -9.08 -2.89 12.64
CA ILE A 46 -8.24 -2.16 13.59
C ILE A 46 -7.88 -3.11 14.73
N GLN A 47 -6.62 -3.06 15.17
CA GLN A 47 -6.12 -3.80 16.31
C GLN A 47 -5.69 -2.84 17.41
N PHE A 48 -6.12 -3.12 18.64
CA PHE A 48 -5.76 -2.35 19.82
C PHE A 48 -4.84 -3.14 20.75
N LYS A 49 -3.89 -2.44 21.38
CA LYS A 49 -3.14 -2.89 22.55
C LYS A 49 -3.16 -1.77 23.58
N GLU A 50 -3.66 -2.05 24.79
CA GLU A 50 -3.74 -1.07 25.88
C GLU A 50 -4.43 0.25 25.44
N LYS A 51 -5.54 0.14 24.69
CA LYS A 51 -6.31 1.26 24.10
C LYS A 51 -5.60 2.06 23.00
N LYS A 52 -4.38 1.68 22.61
CA LYS A 52 -3.67 2.28 21.46
C LYS A 52 -3.89 1.45 20.21
N ILE A 53 -4.16 2.11 19.08
CA ILE A 53 -4.17 1.47 17.77
C ILE A 53 -2.73 1.06 17.44
N ILE A 54 -2.52 -0.24 17.25
CA ILE A 54 -1.22 -0.80 16.89
C ILE A 54 -1.15 -1.30 15.45
N SER A 55 -2.29 -1.60 14.84
CA SER A 55 -2.36 -2.09 13.48
C SER A 55 -3.69 -1.72 12.83
N MET A 56 -3.65 -1.39 11.54
CA MET A 56 -4.83 -1.10 10.73
C MET A 56 -4.69 -1.78 9.37
N SER A 57 -5.80 -2.21 8.79
CA SER A 57 -5.80 -2.88 7.49
C SER A 57 -7.08 -2.63 6.72
N GLN A 58 -6.94 -2.20 5.47
CA GLN A 58 -8.01 -2.15 4.48
C GLN A 58 -7.83 -3.31 3.51
N ILE A 59 -8.60 -4.37 3.71
CA ILE A 59 -8.60 -5.58 2.91
C ILE A 59 -9.69 -5.45 1.85
N LEU A 60 -9.32 -5.64 0.59
CA LEU A 60 -10.25 -5.73 -0.53
C LEU A 60 -10.69 -7.18 -0.67
N TYR A 61 -11.98 -7.45 -0.84
CA TYR A 61 -12.45 -8.81 -1.06
C TYR A 61 -13.60 -8.90 -2.06
N LYS A 62 -13.76 -10.07 -2.67
CA LYS A 62 -14.93 -10.42 -3.48
C LYS A 62 -15.13 -11.92 -3.49
N LYS A 63 -16.34 -12.37 -3.81
CA LYS A 63 -16.64 -13.80 -4.00
C LYS A 63 -16.67 -14.14 -5.49
N GLN A 64 -15.93 -15.15 -5.90
CA GLN A 64 -15.85 -15.61 -7.28
C GLN A 64 -15.93 -17.15 -7.30
N PHE A 65 -16.86 -17.71 -8.07
CA PHE A 65 -17.08 -19.16 -8.18
C PHE A 65 -17.16 -19.90 -6.83
N GLY A 66 -17.85 -19.31 -5.85
CA GLY A 66 -17.98 -19.89 -4.51
C GLY A 66 -16.79 -19.68 -3.57
N VAL A 67 -15.66 -19.19 -4.07
CA VAL A 67 -14.42 -18.94 -3.31
C VAL A 67 -14.30 -17.45 -2.99
N TYR A 68 -13.91 -17.11 -1.76
CA TYR A 68 -13.56 -15.73 -1.44
C TYR A 68 -12.13 -15.40 -1.85
N ILE A 69 -11.96 -14.25 -2.49
CA ILE A 69 -10.65 -13.69 -2.88
C ILE A 69 -10.42 -12.46 -2.03
N PHE A 70 -9.39 -12.49 -1.20
CA PHE A 70 -8.93 -11.38 -0.38
C PHE A 70 -7.61 -10.84 -0.92
N TRP A 71 -7.50 -9.52 -0.99
CA TRP A 71 -6.32 -8.79 -1.42
C TRP A 71 -6.02 -7.65 -0.45
N LEU A 72 -4.83 -7.67 0.13
CA LEU A 72 -4.34 -6.60 1.01
C LEU A 72 -3.18 -5.86 0.33
N PRO A 73 -3.46 -4.77 -0.41
CA PRO A 73 -2.43 -3.98 -1.06
C PRO A 73 -1.78 -2.99 -0.08
N GLY A 74 -0.45 -2.99 -0.03
CA GLY A 74 0.36 -2.07 0.78
C GLY A 74 0.31 -2.29 2.29
N GLY A 75 -0.50 -3.21 2.79
CA GLY A 75 -0.72 -3.43 4.22
C GLY A 75 -0.24 -4.79 4.76
N PRO A 76 -0.45 -5.05 6.05
CA PRO A 76 -1.10 -4.15 7.02
C PRO A 76 -0.20 -2.97 7.43
N SER A 77 -0.80 -1.89 7.92
CA SER A 77 -0.08 -0.75 8.48
C SER A 77 0.06 -0.92 9.99
N GLY A 78 1.24 -0.69 10.55
CA GLY A 78 1.51 -0.90 11.98
C GLY A 78 2.19 -2.24 12.29
N SER A 79 1.87 -2.79 13.45
CA SER A 79 2.44 -4.04 13.96
C SER A 79 2.00 -5.25 13.13
N LEU A 80 2.96 -6.13 12.86
CA LEU A 80 2.76 -7.45 12.25
C LEU A 80 2.69 -8.58 13.29
N GLU A 81 2.83 -8.24 14.57
CA GLU A 81 2.81 -9.22 15.65
C GLU A 81 1.44 -9.91 15.70
N ASN A 82 1.43 -11.20 15.32
CA ASN A 82 0.25 -12.09 15.29
C ASN A 82 -0.85 -11.70 14.30
N TRP A 83 -0.68 -10.59 13.57
CA TRP A 83 -1.63 -10.10 12.57
C TRP A 83 -2.06 -11.20 11.58
N PHE A 84 -1.10 -11.92 11.01
CA PHE A 84 -1.37 -12.93 9.98
C PHE A 84 -2.17 -14.13 10.48
N ASP A 85 -2.02 -14.49 11.75
CA ASP A 85 -2.74 -15.61 12.37
C ASP A 85 -4.15 -15.19 12.75
N GLU A 86 -4.26 -14.06 13.45
CA GLU A 86 -5.52 -13.53 13.92
C GLU A 86 -6.45 -13.16 12.76
N VAL A 87 -5.93 -12.54 11.69
CA VAL A 87 -6.76 -12.21 10.50
C VAL A 87 -7.18 -13.46 9.74
N ARG A 88 -6.33 -14.49 9.68
CA ARG A 88 -6.71 -15.76 9.06
C ARG A 88 -7.89 -16.39 9.80
N SER A 89 -7.83 -16.44 11.14
CA SER A 89 -8.94 -16.95 11.95
C SER A 89 -10.21 -16.09 11.77
N LEU A 90 -10.08 -14.76 11.83
CA LEU A 90 -11.21 -13.85 11.61
C LEU A 90 -11.88 -14.07 10.25
N ILE A 91 -11.09 -14.23 9.18
CA ILE A 91 -11.61 -14.50 7.85
C ILE A 91 -12.31 -15.86 7.80
N ASN A 92 -11.70 -16.89 8.37
CA ASN A 92 -12.27 -18.23 8.41
C ASN A 92 -13.62 -18.26 9.13
N ASP A 93 -13.72 -17.60 10.27
CA ASP A 93 -14.93 -17.58 11.09
C ASP A 93 -16.07 -16.81 10.41
N ARG A 94 -15.74 -15.74 9.67
CA ARG A 94 -16.74 -14.86 9.06
C ARG A 94 -17.15 -15.26 7.64
N PHE A 95 -16.21 -15.77 6.84
CA PHE A 95 -16.41 -16.04 5.42
C PHE A 95 -16.31 -17.53 5.07
N GLY A 96 -15.96 -18.38 6.05
CA GLY A 96 -15.70 -19.80 5.85
C GLY A 96 -14.24 -20.09 5.47
N SER A 97 -13.91 -21.37 5.37
CA SER A 97 -12.54 -21.84 5.15
C SER A 97 -12.07 -21.84 3.69
N LEU A 98 -12.98 -21.62 2.74
CA LEU A 98 -12.68 -21.65 1.31
C LEU A 98 -12.36 -20.25 0.77
N PHE A 99 -11.10 -19.86 0.90
CA PHE A 99 -10.61 -18.57 0.40
C PHE A 99 -9.17 -18.59 -0.09
N TYR A 100 -8.86 -17.62 -0.94
CA TYR A 100 -7.50 -17.22 -1.30
C TYR A 100 -7.22 -15.85 -0.71
N PHE A 101 -6.15 -15.72 0.07
CA PHE A 101 -5.72 -14.42 0.61
C PHE A 101 -4.31 -14.09 0.17
N ARG A 102 -4.17 -12.96 -0.51
CA ARG A 102 -2.89 -12.41 -0.95
C ARG A 102 -2.61 -11.08 -0.27
N VAL A 103 -1.36 -10.90 0.15
CA VAL A 103 -0.87 -9.69 0.83
C VAL A 103 0.33 -9.15 0.08
N ASN A 104 0.40 -7.83 -0.08
CA ASN A 104 1.59 -7.11 -0.48
C ASN A 104 1.88 -6.04 0.58
N SER A 105 2.86 -6.28 1.44
CA SER A 105 3.18 -5.37 2.55
C SER A 105 4.17 -4.30 2.14
N SER A 106 3.96 -3.07 2.63
CA SER A 106 4.94 -1.97 2.50
C SER A 106 6.09 -2.09 3.51
N SER A 107 6.07 -3.07 4.41
CA SER A 107 7.14 -3.31 5.38
C SER A 107 8.44 -3.73 4.70
N LEU A 108 9.57 -3.28 5.24
CA LEU A 108 10.89 -3.76 4.81
C LEU A 108 11.04 -5.28 4.97
N TYR A 109 11.83 -5.88 4.09
CA TYR A 109 12.12 -7.31 4.15
C TYR A 109 12.80 -7.67 5.47
N ASN A 110 12.28 -8.69 6.15
CA ASN A 110 12.85 -9.21 7.38
C ASN A 110 12.83 -10.75 7.36
N ASN A 111 13.99 -11.37 7.56
CA ASN A 111 14.13 -12.83 7.47
C ASN A 111 13.34 -13.56 8.58
N SER A 112 13.25 -12.99 9.78
CA SER A 112 12.48 -13.56 10.89
C SER A 112 10.98 -13.53 10.58
N VAL A 113 10.48 -12.42 10.02
CA VAL A 113 9.08 -12.31 9.56
C VAL A 113 8.80 -13.31 8.44
N LYS A 114 9.70 -13.45 7.46
CA LYS A 114 9.58 -14.45 6.39
C LYS A 114 9.45 -15.87 6.96
N LYS A 115 10.32 -16.26 7.90
CA LYS A 115 10.27 -17.58 8.53
C LYS A 115 8.95 -17.80 9.27
N LYS A 116 8.47 -16.80 10.01
CA LYS A 116 7.16 -16.84 10.67
C LYS A 116 6.03 -17.04 9.65
N LEU A 117 6.00 -16.27 8.57
CA LEU A 117 4.99 -16.42 7.51
C LEU A 117 4.95 -17.84 6.91
N ILE A 118 6.13 -18.41 6.60
CA ILE A 118 6.23 -19.78 6.08
C ILE A 118 5.69 -20.80 7.09
N PHE A 119 6.05 -20.65 8.37
CA PHE A 119 5.55 -21.50 9.45
C PHE A 119 4.02 -21.46 9.57
N LEU A 120 3.42 -20.28 9.35
CA LEU A 120 1.96 -20.07 9.36
C LEU A 120 1.25 -20.52 8.07
N GLY A 121 2.00 -21.09 7.12
CA GLY A 121 1.48 -21.62 5.86
C GLY A 121 1.37 -20.60 4.73
N TRP A 122 1.84 -19.37 4.91
CA TRP A 122 1.92 -18.39 3.83
C TRP A 122 3.02 -18.76 2.84
N ARG A 123 2.74 -18.54 1.55
CA ARG A 123 3.65 -18.89 0.46
C ARG A 123 3.81 -17.72 -0.49
N LYS A 124 4.94 -17.66 -1.18
CA LYS A 124 5.11 -16.73 -2.29
C LYS A 124 4.09 -17.06 -3.39
N PRO A 125 3.47 -16.06 -4.02
CA PRO A 125 2.56 -16.30 -5.12
C PRO A 125 3.34 -16.88 -6.31
N LEU A 126 2.72 -17.80 -7.05
CA LEU A 126 3.30 -18.37 -8.28
C LEU A 126 3.56 -17.28 -9.32
N LEU A 127 2.65 -16.31 -9.43
CA LEU A 127 2.73 -15.17 -10.34
C LEU A 127 2.86 -13.87 -9.54
N PRO A 128 4.06 -13.25 -9.49
CA PRO A 128 4.23 -11.96 -8.84
C PRO A 128 3.50 -10.88 -9.64
N PHE A 129 2.75 -10.01 -8.94
CA PHE A 129 2.08 -8.85 -9.55
C PHE A 129 3.03 -7.66 -9.72
N THR A 130 4.02 -7.55 -8.84
CA THR A 130 4.97 -6.44 -8.80
C THR A 130 6.38 -6.96 -8.54
N LYS A 131 7.38 -6.14 -8.83
CA LYS A 131 8.75 -6.35 -8.32
C LYS A 131 8.78 -6.10 -6.81
N GLU A 132 9.68 -6.79 -6.12
CA GLU A 132 9.85 -6.70 -4.65
C GLU A 132 10.86 -5.62 -4.25
N LEU A 133 11.16 -4.69 -5.16
CA LEU A 133 12.12 -3.62 -4.98
C LEU A 133 11.43 -2.29 -5.27
N ARG A 134 11.77 -1.28 -4.48
CA ARG A 134 11.36 0.11 -4.67
C ARG A 134 12.53 1.04 -4.42
N MET A 135 12.51 2.20 -5.06
CA MET A 135 13.47 3.27 -4.83
C MET A 135 12.84 4.30 -3.90
N GLU A 136 13.52 4.64 -2.82
CA GLU A 136 13.09 5.65 -1.86
C GLU A 136 14.15 6.73 -1.75
N LEU A 137 13.70 7.99 -1.72
CA LEU A 137 14.54 9.14 -1.42
C LEU A 137 14.03 9.76 -0.12
N ALA A 138 14.85 9.71 0.94
CA ALA A 138 14.53 10.39 2.19
C ALA A 138 14.55 11.91 1.99
N LEU A 139 13.44 12.58 2.35
CA LEU A 139 13.25 14.02 2.20
C LEU A 139 13.35 14.78 3.55
N ASN A 140 13.85 14.12 4.59
CA ASN A 140 13.92 14.69 5.95
C ASN A 140 15.06 15.70 6.12
N ASP A 141 16.04 15.69 5.21
CA ASP A 141 17.20 16.59 5.27
C ASP A 141 16.95 17.88 4.50
N LYS A 142 17.86 18.85 4.65
CA LYS A 142 17.83 20.07 3.84
C LYS A 142 18.07 19.72 2.36
N LEU A 143 17.48 20.53 1.47
CA LEU A 143 17.55 20.30 0.03
C LEU A 143 18.98 20.16 -0.51
N GLU A 144 19.93 20.94 0.03
CA GLU A 144 21.33 20.86 -0.38
C GLU A 144 22.00 19.54 0.03
N ASP A 145 21.66 19.01 1.21
CA ASP A 145 22.13 17.70 1.66
C ASP A 145 21.54 16.59 0.78
N ILE A 146 20.27 16.69 0.41
CA ILE A 146 19.61 15.77 -0.53
C ILE A 146 20.33 15.76 -1.89
N LYS A 147 20.58 16.95 -2.45
CA LYS A 147 21.28 17.10 -3.74
C LYS A 147 22.73 16.60 -3.69
N SER A 148 23.40 16.69 -2.53
CA SER A 148 24.78 16.22 -2.39
C SER A 148 24.91 14.71 -2.65
N ARG A 149 23.85 13.94 -2.36
CA ARG A 149 23.76 12.48 -2.57
C ARG A 149 23.50 12.08 -4.02
N PHE A 150 23.18 13.01 -4.90
CA PHE A 150 22.94 12.70 -6.30
C PHE A 150 24.23 12.26 -6.98
N THR A 151 24.13 11.26 -7.87
CA THR A 151 25.27 10.85 -8.69
C THR A 151 25.71 11.99 -9.60
N SER A 152 27.00 12.00 -10.00
CA SER A 152 27.54 13.03 -10.90
C SER A 152 26.70 13.17 -12.18
N ASN A 153 26.28 12.04 -12.76
CA ASN A 153 25.42 12.02 -13.95
C ASN A 153 24.05 12.66 -13.69
N TRP A 154 23.41 12.37 -12.55
CA TRP A 154 22.12 12.98 -12.19
C TRP A 154 22.24 14.50 -12.02
N ARG A 155 23.30 14.97 -11.33
CA ARG A 155 23.57 16.41 -11.16
C ARG A 155 23.83 17.10 -12.50
N HIS A 156 24.60 16.47 -13.38
CA HIS A 156 24.88 16.98 -14.72
C HIS A 156 23.61 17.13 -15.55
N ASN A 157 22.74 16.11 -15.59
CA ASN A 157 21.48 16.18 -16.34
C ASN A 157 20.49 17.19 -15.75
N LEU A 158 20.41 17.29 -14.42
CA LEU A 158 19.59 18.31 -13.75
C LEU A 158 20.07 19.74 -14.06
N ASN A 159 21.39 19.97 -14.16
CA ASN A 159 21.91 21.28 -14.55
C ASN A 159 21.73 21.54 -16.06
N ARG A 160 21.84 20.51 -16.89
CA ARG A 160 21.55 20.59 -18.32
C ARG A 160 20.08 20.96 -18.57
N SER A 161 19.14 20.41 -17.81
CA SER A 161 17.71 20.68 -18.01
C SER A 161 17.34 22.15 -17.75
N LYS A 162 18.08 22.85 -16.87
CA LYS A 162 17.90 24.29 -16.60
C LYS A 162 18.19 25.19 -17.81
N LYS A 163 18.86 24.68 -18.85
CA LYS A 163 19.07 25.42 -20.10
C LYS A 163 17.79 25.54 -20.93
N TYR A 164 16.81 24.67 -20.67
CA TYR A 164 15.50 24.72 -21.30
C TYR A 164 14.56 25.56 -20.43
N ASP A 165 13.73 26.40 -21.07
CA ASP A 165 12.69 27.20 -20.40
C ASP A 165 11.49 26.32 -19.99
N LEU A 166 11.74 25.33 -19.13
CA LEU A 166 10.74 24.39 -18.66
C LEU A 166 9.90 25.03 -17.54
N LYS A 167 8.59 25.04 -17.71
CA LYS A 167 7.64 25.48 -16.69
C LYS A 167 7.06 24.27 -15.96
N VAL A 168 7.33 24.16 -14.67
CA VAL A 168 6.72 23.16 -13.79
C VAL A 168 5.59 23.84 -13.03
N SER A 169 4.37 23.31 -13.17
CA SER A 169 3.19 23.84 -12.48
C SER A 169 2.36 22.70 -11.91
N LYS A 170 1.61 23.00 -10.84
CA LYS A 170 0.62 22.07 -10.28
C LYS A 170 -0.69 22.26 -11.04
N VAL A 171 -1.14 21.21 -11.71
CA VAL A 171 -2.46 21.18 -12.34
C VAL A 171 -3.47 20.62 -11.35
N ILE A 172 -4.52 21.39 -11.06
CA ILE A 172 -5.65 20.95 -10.25
C ILE A 172 -6.75 20.52 -11.22
N ASN A 173 -7.27 19.29 -11.08
CA ASN A 173 -8.22 18.66 -12.01
C ASN A 173 -7.65 18.52 -13.44
N PRO A 174 -6.66 17.64 -13.65
CA PRO A 174 -6.07 17.43 -14.96
C PRO A 174 -7.11 16.90 -15.96
N ASN A 175 -7.01 17.34 -17.22
CA ASN A 175 -7.82 16.79 -18.30
C ASN A 175 -7.43 15.33 -18.55
N VAL A 176 -8.39 14.41 -18.40
CA VAL A 176 -8.14 12.96 -18.52
C VAL A 176 -7.68 12.58 -19.92
N ASP A 177 -8.26 13.16 -20.97
CA ASP A 177 -7.90 12.86 -22.36
C ASP A 177 -6.47 13.32 -22.68
N GLU A 178 -6.08 14.49 -22.16
CA GLU A 178 -4.72 15.01 -22.29
C GLU A 178 -3.71 14.11 -21.58
N MET A 179 -4.01 13.69 -20.34
CA MET A 179 -3.16 12.76 -19.58
C MET A 179 -3.01 11.42 -20.30
N MET A 180 -4.10 10.88 -20.86
CA MET A 180 -4.08 9.64 -21.64
C MET A 180 -3.30 9.78 -22.93
N LYS A 181 -3.37 10.93 -23.60
CA LYS A 181 -2.57 11.22 -24.79
C LYS A 181 -1.08 11.19 -24.46
N ILE A 182 -0.65 11.91 -23.42
CA ILE A 182 0.76 11.92 -22.97
C ILE A 182 1.23 10.51 -22.64
N TYR A 183 0.42 9.75 -21.90
CA TYR A 183 0.77 8.37 -21.53
C TYR A 183 0.99 7.47 -22.76
N LYS A 184 0.11 7.55 -23.77
CA LYS A 184 0.26 6.80 -25.02
C LYS A 184 1.49 7.22 -25.84
N GLU A 185 1.82 8.51 -25.83
CA GLU A 185 3.04 9.00 -26.49
C GLU A 185 4.29 8.40 -25.81
N MET A 186 4.28 8.25 -24.49
CA MET A 186 5.38 7.63 -23.74
C MET A 186 5.55 6.12 -24.00
N GLU A 187 4.47 5.38 -24.28
CA GLU A 187 4.54 3.95 -24.60
C GLU A 187 5.17 3.66 -25.98
N ASN A 188 5.24 4.67 -26.85
CA ASN A 188 5.79 4.56 -28.21
C ASN A 188 7.23 5.08 -28.34
N LEU A 189 7.90 5.41 -27.23
CA LEU A 189 9.31 5.83 -27.15
C LEU A 189 10.23 4.65 -26.85
#